data_AF-A0A7K0NKN6-F1
#
_entry.id   AF-A0A7K0NKN6-F1
#
_cell.length_a   1.000
_cell.length_b   1.000
_cell.length_c   1.000
_cell.angle_alpha   90.00
_cell.angle_beta   90.00
_cell.angle_gamma   90.00
#
_symmetry.space_group_name_H-M   'P 1'
#
loop_
_entity.id
_entity.type
_entity.pdbx_description
1 polymer ?
#
loop_
_entity_poly.entity_id
_entity_poly.type
_entity_poly.pdbx_seq_one_letter_code
_entity_poly.pdbx_strand_id
1 'polypeptide(L)'
;VLNKRKIDELITTYAQGWDMDRLPAVDRNILRLGIYEIVWSSDLDDGVAIDEAIKLAKDLSTDDSASYIHGVLGKISMIKESISL
;
A
#
# COMPACT_ATOMS: atom_id res chain seq x y z
N VAL A 1 1.44 -12.94 -11.74
CA VAL A 1 1.65 -11.51 -11.43
C VAL A 1 3.07 -11.36 -10.91
N LEU A 2 3.99 -10.78 -11.70
CA LEU A 2 5.44 -10.85 -11.50
C LEU A 2 5.94 -10.29 -10.15
N ASN A 3 5.19 -9.38 -9.51
CA ASN A 3 5.66 -8.67 -8.31
C ASN A 3 4.88 -9.00 -7.02
N LYS A 4 3.87 -9.88 -7.08
CA LYS A 4 2.94 -10.11 -5.95
C LYS A 4 3.66 -10.53 -4.67
N ARG A 5 4.65 -11.43 -4.76
CA ARG A 5 5.40 -11.91 -3.60
C ARG A 5 6.16 -10.78 -2.92
N LYS A 6 6.86 -9.95 -3.70
CA LYS A 6 7.60 -8.79 -3.18
C LYS A 6 6.68 -7.78 -2.54
N ILE A 7 5.54 -7.51 -3.16
CA ILE A 7 4.51 -6.63 -2.58
C ILE A 7 4.01 -7.19 -1.24
N ASP A 8 3.65 -8.47 -1.18
CA ASP A 8 3.19 -9.10 0.06
C ASP A 8 4.27 -9.06 1.17
N GLU A 9 5.55 -9.21 0.81
CA GLU A 9 6.69 -9.04 1.72
C GLU A 9 6.82 -7.59 2.23
N LEU A 10 6.71 -6.60 1.34
CA LEU A 10 6.74 -5.18 1.70
C LEU A 10 5.59 -4.83 2.64
N ILE A 11 4.37 -5.30 2.35
CA ILE A 11 3.25 -5.10 3.26
C ILE A 11 3.60 -5.71 4.61
N THR A 12 3.98 -6.99 4.68
CA THR A 12 4.28 -7.67 5.96
C THR A 12 5.38 -6.98 6.76
N THR A 13 6.40 -6.43 6.09
CA THR A 13 7.53 -5.77 6.74
C THR A 13 7.15 -4.40 7.32
N TYR A 14 6.36 -3.63 6.57
CA TYR A 14 6.12 -2.20 6.85
C TYR A 14 4.75 -1.89 7.44
N ALA A 15 3.79 -2.81 7.34
CA ALA A 15 2.48 -2.83 8.00
C ALA A 15 2.58 -3.13 9.51
N GLN A 16 3.51 -2.47 10.21
CA GLN A 16 3.72 -2.69 11.64
C GLN A 16 2.52 -2.17 12.44
N GLY A 17 1.88 -3.04 13.22
CA GLY A 17 0.78 -2.69 14.13
C GLY A 17 -0.58 -3.32 13.77
N TRP A 18 -0.72 -3.96 12.62
CA TRP A 18 -1.90 -4.72 12.23
C TRP A 18 -1.51 -6.13 11.81
N ASP A 19 -2.24 -7.11 12.32
CA ASP A 19 -2.08 -8.52 11.96
C ASP A 19 -2.49 -8.72 10.50
N MET A 20 -1.55 -9.13 9.64
CA MET A 20 -1.75 -9.31 8.21
C MET A 20 -2.89 -10.29 7.91
N ASP A 21 -3.09 -11.27 8.79
CA ASP A 21 -4.14 -12.27 8.68
C ASP A 21 -5.53 -11.71 9.01
N ARG A 22 -5.60 -10.50 9.60
CA ARG A 22 -6.85 -9.78 9.91
C ARG A 22 -7.19 -8.68 8.92
N LEU A 23 -6.30 -8.36 7.98
CA LEU A 23 -6.59 -7.33 6.98
C LEU A 23 -7.77 -7.76 6.10
N PRO A 24 -8.83 -6.93 6.00
CA PRO A 24 -9.90 -7.15 5.05
C PRO A 24 -9.32 -7.37 3.65
N ALA A 25 -9.97 -8.25 2.88
CA ALA A 25 -9.50 -8.58 1.54
C ALA A 25 -9.44 -7.35 0.63
N VAL A 26 -10.35 -6.39 0.83
CA VAL A 26 -10.36 -5.10 0.13
C VAL A 26 -9.10 -4.30 0.45
N ASP A 27 -8.84 -4.02 1.72
CA ASP A 27 -7.69 -3.24 2.19
C ASP A 27 -6.35 -3.80 1.70
N ARG A 28 -6.19 -5.14 1.77
CA ARG A 28 -4.98 -5.80 1.28
C ARG A 28 -4.79 -5.62 -0.22
N ASN A 29 -5.86 -5.63 -1.02
CA ASN A 29 -5.76 -5.41 -2.46
C ASN A 29 -5.52 -3.93 -2.80
N ILE A 30 -6.06 -3.00 -2.03
CA ILE A 30 -5.75 -1.57 -2.15
C ILE A 30 -4.27 -1.33 -1.87
N LEU A 31 -3.73 -1.89 -0.78
CA LEU A 31 -2.30 -1.82 -0.47
C LEU A 31 -1.43 -2.40 -1.57
N ARG A 32 -1.83 -3.55 -2.14
CA ARG A 32 -1.09 -4.15 -3.24
C ARG A 32 -1.03 -3.25 -4.46
N LEU A 33 -2.14 -2.60 -4.80
CA LEU A 33 -2.22 -1.67 -5.92
C LEU A 33 -1.35 -0.43 -5.66
N GLY A 34 -1.53 0.23 -4.51
CA GLY A 34 -0.78 1.43 -4.17
C GLY A 34 0.74 1.18 -4.07
N ILE A 35 1.16 0.04 -3.51
CA ILE A 35 2.59 -0.33 -3.48
C ILE A 35 3.11 -0.62 -4.87
N TYR A 36 2.33 -1.29 -5.72
CA TYR A 36 2.73 -1.51 -7.10
C TYR A 36 2.97 -0.19 -7.83
N GLU A 37 2.06 0.76 -7.68
CA GLU A 37 2.14 2.09 -8.27
C GLU A 37 3.37 2.87 -7.77
N ILE A 38 3.57 2.97 -6.45
CA ILE A 38 4.70 3.70 -5.86
C ILE A 38 6.07 3.13 -6.27
N VAL A 39 6.17 1.80 -6.38
CA VAL A 39 7.46 1.12 -6.52
C VAL A 39 7.80 0.80 -7.99
N TRP A 40 6.81 0.55 -8.83
CA TRP A 40 7.03 0.13 -10.23
C TRP A 40 6.44 1.07 -11.28
N SER A 41 5.65 2.09 -10.93
CA SER A 41 5.11 3.06 -11.90
C SER A 41 5.90 4.36 -11.88
N SER A 42 6.93 4.47 -12.74
CA SER A 42 7.79 5.67 -12.81
C SER A 42 7.08 6.95 -13.23
N ASP A 43 5.93 6.83 -13.89
CA ASP A 43 5.22 7.96 -14.50
C ASP A 43 4.11 8.52 -13.59
N LEU A 44 3.91 7.91 -12.42
CA LEU A 44 2.87 8.31 -11.46
C LEU A 44 3.52 8.94 -10.22
N ASP A 45 3.00 10.09 -9.81
CA ASP A 45 3.42 10.73 -8.57
C ASP A 45 2.96 9.90 -7.35
N ASP A 46 3.87 9.68 -6.40
CA ASP A 46 3.60 8.88 -5.20
C ASP A 46 2.41 9.44 -4.40
N GLY A 47 2.29 10.77 -4.32
CA GLY A 47 1.19 11.44 -3.62
C GLY A 47 -0.15 11.13 -4.27
N VAL A 48 -0.20 11.13 -5.61
CA VAL A 48 -1.41 10.76 -6.36
C VAL A 48 -1.79 9.30 -6.11
N ALA A 49 -0.83 8.37 -6.13
CA ALA A 49 -1.09 6.96 -5.84
C ALA A 49 -1.63 6.76 -4.41
N ILE A 50 -1.08 7.50 -3.43
CA ILE A 50 -1.54 7.48 -2.04
C ILE A 50 -2.97 8.03 -1.93
N ASP A 51 -3.27 9.18 -2.53
CA ASP A 51 -4.58 9.82 -2.47
C ASP A 51 -5.69 8.94 -3.07
N GLU A 52 -5.44 8.31 -4.21
CA GLU A 52 -6.40 7.39 -4.85
C GLU A 52 -6.59 6.12 -4.00
N ALA A 53 -5.54 5.57 -3.39
CA ALA A 53 -5.66 4.44 -2.48
C ALA A 53 -6.50 4.78 -1.23
N ILE A 54 -6.32 5.97 -0.65
CA ILE A 54 -7.12 6.47 0.48
C ILE A 54 -8.58 6.62 0.08
N LYS A 55 -8.86 7.16 -1.11
CA LYS A 55 -10.21 7.31 -1.63
C LYS A 55 -10.89 5.96 -1.83
N LEU A 56 -10.21 4.99 -2.44
CA LEU A 56 -10.71 3.61 -2.58
C LEU A 56 -11.03 2.98 -1.22
N ALA A 57 -10.21 3.24 -0.19
CA ALA A 57 -10.44 2.72 1.15
C ALA A 57 -11.69 3.32 1.80
N LYS A 58 -11.92 4.62 1.62
CA LYS A 58 -13.16 5.30 2.08
C LYS A 58 -14.40 4.78 1.35
N ASP A 59 -14.29 4.52 0.05
CA ASP A 59 -15.42 4.10 -0.77
C ASP A 59 -15.78 2.61 -0.55
N LEU A 60 -14.79 1.76 -0.28
CA LEU A 60 -14.95 0.30 -0.26
C LEU A 60 -14.72 -0.36 1.11
N SER A 61 -14.34 0.42 2.13
CA SER A 61 -13.98 -0.08 3.46
C SER A 61 -14.37 0.92 4.55
N THR A 62 -13.46 1.31 5.45
CA THR A 62 -13.73 2.19 6.59
C THR A 62 -12.76 3.37 6.66
N ASP A 63 -13.11 4.41 7.42
CA ASP A 63 -12.20 5.55 7.69
C ASP A 63 -10.92 5.12 8.42
N ASP A 64 -11.00 4.09 9.27
CA ASP A 64 -9.85 3.48 9.93
C ASP A 64 -8.93 2.80 8.91
N SER A 65 -9.51 2.07 7.94
CA SER A 65 -8.78 1.49 6.82
C SER A 65 -8.08 2.56 5.98
N ALA A 66 -8.74 3.68 5.70
CA ALA A 66 -8.15 4.79 4.95
C ALA A 66 -6.94 5.39 5.67
N SER A 67 -7.07 5.61 6.99
CA SER A 67 -5.99 6.14 7.83
C SER A 67 -4.80 5.17 7.90
N TYR A 68 -5.09 3.88 8.03
CA TYR A 68 -4.08 2.83 8.06
C TYR A 68 -3.33 2.72 6.73
N ILE A 69 -4.05 2.68 5.60
CA ILE A 69 -3.46 2.58 4.25
C ILE A 69 -2.59 3.80 3.96
N HIS A 70 -3.02 4.99 4.35
CA HIS A 70 -2.20 6.20 4.25
C HIS A 70 -0.86 6.04 4.98
N GLY A 71 -0.90 5.57 6.24
CA GLY A 71 0.32 5.36 7.03
C GLY A 71 1.28 4.34 6.41
N VAL A 72 0.77 3.23 5.89
CA VAL A 72 1.59 2.20 5.24
C VAL A 72 2.19 2.72 3.94
N LEU A 73 1.38 3.28 3.04
CA LEU A 73 1.86 3.75 1.74
C LEU A 73 2.82 4.94 1.86
N GLY A 74 2.57 5.87 2.79
CA GLY A 74 3.49 6.96 3.09
C GLY A 74 4.87 6.46 3.52
N LYS A 75 4.91 5.40 4.35
CA LYS A 75 6.18 4.76 4.73
C LYS A 75 6.87 4.10 3.55
N ILE A 76 6.13 3.44 2.66
CA ILE A 76 6.68 2.81 1.44
C ILE A 76 7.29 3.87 0.51
N SER A 77 6.60 4.98 0.27
CA SER A 77 7.12 6.09 -0.56
C SER A 77 8.44 6.64 -0.01
N MET A 78 8.55 6.84 1.31
CA MET A 78 9.79 7.34 1.94
C MET A 78 11.00 6.41 1.76
N ILE A 79 10.79 5.10 1.62
CA ILE A 79 11.87 4.11 1.55
C ILE A 79 12.07 3.54 0.14
N LYS A 80 11.29 3.96 -0.85
CA LYS A 80 11.22 3.29 -2.17
C LYS A 80 12.59 3.14 -2.84
N GLU A 81 13.44 4.17 -2.73
CA GLU A 81 14.80 4.18 -3.28
C GLU A 81 15.75 3.18 -2.58
N SER A 82 15.40 2.72 -1.38
CA SER A 82 16.15 1.69 -0.63
C SER A 82 15.60 0.28 -0.84
N ILE A 83 14.49 0.12 -1.59
CA ILE A 83 13.92 -1.19 -1.87
C ILE A 83 14.76 -1.87 -2.95
N SER A 84 15.39 -3.00 -2.61
CA SER A 84 16.01 -3.88 -3.60
C SER A 84 14.92 -4.60 -4.40
N LEU A 85 14.81 -4.24 -5.67
CA LEU A 85 13.90 -4.82 -6.67
C LEU A 85 14.54 -6.00 -7.40
#